data_AF-A0A3B0WSB8-F1
#
_entry.id   AF-A0A3B0WSB8-F1
#
_cell.length_a   1.000
_cell.length_b   1.000
_cell.length_c   1.000
_cell.angle_alpha   90.00
_cell.angle_beta   90.00
_cell.angle_gamma   90.00
#
_symmetry.space_group_name_H-M   'P 1'
#
loop_
_entity.id
_entity.type
_entity.pdbx_description
1 polymer ?
#
loop_
_entity_poly.entity_id
_entity_poly.type
_entity_poly.pdbx_seq_one_letter_code
_entity_poly.pdbx_strand_id
1 'polypeptide(L)'
;MFILLSRIKPLMMLLAVLMLSVASNAYSMKHEKRSDEKSDKSVVIKAKVYAAKGGVFTDNEYNPGIEIGIPAGALSTDAILLVKKVKLKKKWKKWKKTASPAYTITLLSKKKFKGWKPVVISTPIEIAIAANPLPVHPEIGEIARFTGKSWKKGKWQRMMANFYRPSKGMVVTLTKEPSIKLKVQHRTLKTVSGPEVARGENLYFNETWGAEKMWTGRFRLNELLNVVPPADAVALGVQVDIRKVPQFIVDVMLSDDFAAKQAALQNPAVTQALIKADAVIGVRGKFEDPSDPNLITEVGLTCALCHVAVTKTPFQLAAGADPVPLPIGVPVLGPPNVDMNAGMILSFTPYVQEVTPELIPQYQGWGPGRFDPRFFEGNPVNDDVFNPSSIPPHWNFTDLGDQGYSVPWIGVLKMRSDNNSLASGPECGIDLVLGANGAWGTDKASVQNIEIGNPLPQEFQDRLIVAEITEPGNDILEGDLLDIEAFLKSIVSPAPHDFDEAKAEAGWKLFYGKANCIACHSTPEGTGEGYFTNIVESPPQGLLAIGIKTPGLRGLLHTAPYFHDGSAATLLDVMVRYTSPEIPQVPSNLSENELLELVEYMKSL
;
A
#
# COMPACT_ATOMS: atom_id res chain seq x y z
N MET A 1 -24.85 59.27 45.60
CA MET A 1 -25.97 59.35 44.63
C MET A 1 -25.85 58.14 43.71
N PHE A 2 -26.31 56.99 44.20
CA PHE A 2 -27.37 56.13 43.61
C PHE A 2 -26.82 55.21 42.49
N ILE A 3 -26.64 53.88 42.67
CA ILE A 3 -27.58 52.78 43.06
C ILE A 3 -28.74 52.63 42.06
N LEU A 4 -29.05 51.35 41.74
CA LEU A 4 -30.18 50.75 40.99
C LEU A 4 -29.89 50.52 39.50
N LEU A 5 -29.89 49.31 38.91
CA LEU A 5 -30.57 48.03 39.19
C LEU A 5 -29.67 46.85 38.77
N SER A 6 -29.28 45.92 39.66
CA SER A 6 -29.96 44.66 40.02
C SER A 6 -30.31 43.76 38.82
N ARG A 7 -29.53 42.69 38.60
CA ARG A 7 -29.88 41.31 39.00
C ARG A 7 -31.28 40.90 38.55
N ILE A 8 -31.36 40.24 37.39
CA ILE A 8 -32.31 39.14 37.05
C ILE A 8 -31.81 38.50 35.75
N LYS A 9 -31.71 37.16 35.75
CA LYS A 9 -31.41 36.22 34.65
C LYS A 9 -29.92 36.01 34.29
N PRO A 10 -29.27 35.12 35.06
CA PRO A 10 -28.74 33.89 34.45
C PRO A 10 -29.32 32.68 35.19
N LEU A 11 -30.56 32.32 34.84
CA LEU A 11 -31.20 31.07 35.30
C LEU A 11 -31.92 30.33 34.16
N MET A 12 -31.83 30.81 32.91
CA MET A 12 -32.53 30.21 31.76
C MET A 12 -31.63 29.68 30.65
N MET A 13 -30.29 29.75 30.78
CA MET A 13 -29.37 29.17 29.80
C MET A 13 -28.65 27.90 30.29
N LEU A 14 -28.84 27.53 31.57
CA LEU A 14 -28.42 26.23 32.11
C LEU A 14 -29.49 25.12 31.93
N LEU A 15 -30.69 25.47 31.44
CA LEU A 15 -31.80 24.51 31.27
C LEU A 15 -31.95 23.98 29.83
N ALA A 16 -31.19 24.51 28.86
CA ALA A 16 -31.27 24.09 27.46
C ALA A 16 -30.18 23.08 27.03
N VAL A 17 -29.19 22.79 27.88
CA VAL A 17 -28.11 21.81 27.62
C VAL A 17 -28.35 20.47 28.35
N LEU A 18 -29.48 20.33 29.06
CA LEU A 18 -29.81 19.12 29.83
C LEU A 18 -30.83 18.17 29.15
N MET A 19 -31.12 18.35 27.85
CA MET A 19 -32.15 17.58 27.13
C MET A 19 -31.68 17.07 25.77
N LEU A 20 -30.48 16.47 25.70
CA LEU A 20 -30.06 15.61 24.58
C LEU A 20 -28.95 14.62 24.97
N SER A 21 -28.98 14.13 26.21
CA SER A 21 -28.28 12.89 26.59
C SER A 21 -29.32 11.80 26.85
N VAL A 22 -29.80 11.14 25.78
CA VAL A 22 -30.44 9.83 25.96
C VAL A 22 -29.32 8.83 26.24
N ALA A 23 -28.94 8.77 27.52
CA ALA A 23 -28.00 7.79 28.03
C ALA A 23 -28.55 6.38 27.79
N SER A 24 -27.87 5.63 26.93
CA SER A 24 -27.98 4.18 26.82
C SER A 24 -27.40 3.53 28.08
N ASN A 25 -28.19 3.52 29.15
CA ASN A 25 -27.91 2.74 30.35
C ASN A 25 -28.03 1.24 30.05
N ALA A 26 -26.96 0.61 29.57
CA ALA A 26 -26.76 -0.83 29.69
C ALA A 26 -26.20 -1.13 31.08
N TYR A 27 -27.10 -1.17 32.08
CA TYR A 27 -26.75 -1.49 33.46
C TYR A 27 -26.25 -2.95 33.54
N SER A 28 -24.98 -3.13 33.93
CA SER A 28 -24.52 -4.38 34.54
C SER A 28 -25.39 -4.65 35.77
N MET A 29 -26.21 -5.69 35.75
CA MET A 29 -26.90 -6.12 36.97
C MET A 29 -25.83 -6.49 38.00
N LYS A 30 -25.72 -5.67 39.04
CA LYS A 30 -25.09 -6.05 40.31
C LYS A 30 -25.58 -7.43 40.69
N HIS A 31 -24.63 -8.32 40.95
CA HIS A 31 -24.89 -9.61 41.57
C HIS A 31 -25.71 -9.41 42.85
N GLU A 32 -26.99 -9.76 42.81
CA GLU A 32 -27.70 -10.20 44.00
C GLU A 32 -26.97 -11.44 44.51
N LYS A 33 -26.36 -11.34 45.69
CA LYS A 33 -25.76 -12.46 46.39
C LYS A 33 -26.85 -13.50 46.66
N ARG A 34 -26.98 -14.48 45.78
CA ARG A 34 -27.46 -15.81 46.14
C ARG A 34 -26.22 -16.70 46.32
N SER A 35 -26.04 -17.14 47.55
CA SER A 35 -25.03 -18.12 47.96
C SER A 35 -25.17 -19.41 47.15
N ASP A 36 -24.02 -20.02 46.87
CA ASP A 36 -23.83 -21.38 46.34
C ASP A 36 -24.03 -21.61 44.83
N GLU A 37 -23.16 -21.01 44.01
CA GLU A 37 -22.73 -21.61 42.75
C GLU A 37 -21.26 -21.27 42.49
N LYS A 38 -20.39 -22.26 42.32
CA LYS A 38 -18.97 -22.07 41.94
C LYS A 38 -18.92 -21.25 40.65
N SER A 39 -18.66 -19.93 40.73
CA SER A 39 -18.59 -19.09 39.55
C SER A 39 -17.43 -19.56 38.66
N ASP A 40 -17.74 -19.93 37.42
CA ASP A 40 -16.73 -20.29 36.42
C ASP A 40 -15.87 -19.04 36.14
N LYS A 41 -14.70 -18.96 36.79
CA LYS A 41 -13.73 -17.84 36.66
C LYS A 41 -13.28 -17.55 35.22
N SER A 42 -13.66 -18.39 34.25
CA SER A 42 -13.41 -18.12 32.83
C SER A 42 -14.44 -17.19 32.20
N VAL A 43 -15.64 -17.05 32.76
CA VAL A 43 -16.68 -16.12 32.27
C VAL A 43 -16.29 -14.70 32.66
N VAL A 44 -16.14 -13.85 31.65
CA VAL A 44 -15.74 -12.44 31.83
C VAL A 44 -16.86 -11.46 31.47
N ILE A 45 -17.80 -11.87 30.63
CA ILE A 45 -19.05 -11.14 30.38
C ILE A 45 -20.20 -12.13 30.40
N LYS A 46 -21.26 -11.80 31.14
CA LYS A 46 -22.56 -12.49 31.09
C LYS A 46 -23.66 -11.44 31.19
N ALA A 47 -24.28 -11.10 30.07
CA ALA A 47 -25.27 -10.03 30.00
C ALA A 47 -26.50 -10.44 29.21
N LYS A 48 -27.66 -9.90 29.59
CA LYS A 48 -28.86 -9.97 28.76
C LYS A 48 -28.80 -8.87 27.71
N VAL A 49 -29.05 -9.23 26.46
CA VAL A 49 -29.09 -8.32 25.32
C VAL A 49 -30.52 -8.29 24.78
N TYR A 50 -31.11 -7.11 24.78
CA TYR A 50 -32.43 -6.90 24.19
C TYR A 50 -32.26 -6.63 22.69
N ALA A 51 -32.91 -7.43 21.85
CA ALA A 51 -32.73 -7.34 20.39
C ALA A 51 -33.01 -5.93 19.85
N ALA A 52 -34.07 -5.29 20.33
CA ALA A 52 -34.47 -3.96 19.90
C ALA A 52 -33.50 -2.84 20.36
N LYS A 53 -32.69 -3.05 21.40
CA LYS A 53 -31.82 -2.02 21.97
C LYS A 53 -30.33 -2.23 21.65
N GLY A 54 -29.89 -3.47 21.54
CA GLY A 54 -28.46 -3.78 21.45
C GLY A 54 -27.70 -3.35 22.73
N GLY A 55 -26.47 -2.90 22.56
CA GLY A 55 -25.63 -2.33 23.62
C GLY A 55 -24.13 -2.56 23.42
N VAL A 56 -23.32 -1.92 24.26
CA VAL A 56 -21.86 -2.15 24.36
C VAL A 56 -21.57 -2.85 25.68
N PHE A 57 -20.81 -3.95 25.63
CA PHE A 57 -20.53 -4.79 26.78
C PHE A 57 -19.02 -5.01 26.92
N THR A 58 -18.48 -4.81 28.12
CA THR A 58 -17.05 -4.95 28.42
C THR A 58 -16.78 -5.89 29.60
N ASP A 59 -15.61 -6.51 29.65
CA ASP A 59 -15.15 -7.26 30.83
C ASP A 59 -14.62 -6.35 31.96
N ASN A 60 -14.26 -5.11 31.64
CA ASN A 60 -13.83 -4.10 32.60
C ASN A 60 -14.20 -2.70 32.09
N GLU A 61 -14.81 -1.89 32.97
CA GLU A 61 -15.29 -0.54 32.62
C GLU A 61 -14.16 0.44 32.28
N TYR A 62 -13.00 0.32 32.94
CA TYR A 62 -11.91 1.30 32.83
C TYR A 62 -10.74 0.83 31.97
N ASN A 63 -10.52 -0.48 31.92
CA ASN A 63 -9.44 -1.09 31.14
C ASN A 63 -9.92 -2.38 30.47
N PRO A 64 -10.75 -2.24 29.41
CA PRO A 64 -11.37 -3.37 28.73
C PRO A 64 -10.33 -4.28 28.07
N GLY A 65 -10.32 -5.56 28.42
CA GLY A 65 -9.59 -6.58 27.67
C GLY A 65 -10.36 -7.06 26.44
N ILE A 66 -11.69 -6.91 26.45
CA ILE A 66 -12.60 -7.18 25.34
C ILE A 66 -13.86 -6.31 25.45
N GLU A 67 -14.31 -5.77 24.32
CA GLU A 67 -15.53 -4.99 24.17
C GLU A 67 -16.40 -5.61 23.05
N ILE A 68 -17.70 -5.74 23.29
CA ILE A 68 -18.69 -6.29 22.35
C ILE A 68 -19.74 -5.23 22.07
N GLY A 69 -19.75 -4.69 20.86
CA GLY A 69 -20.75 -3.75 20.37
C GLY A 69 -21.84 -4.49 19.59
N ILE A 70 -23.09 -4.41 20.04
CA ILE A 70 -24.24 -5.02 19.38
C ILE A 70 -25.19 -3.90 18.95
N PRO A 71 -25.36 -3.64 17.64
CA PRO A 71 -26.30 -2.62 17.18
C PRO A 71 -27.75 -2.95 17.55
N ALA A 72 -28.57 -1.93 17.72
CA ALA A 72 -30.01 -2.08 17.89
C ALA A 72 -30.62 -2.79 16.66
N GLY A 73 -31.47 -3.79 16.88
CA GLY A 73 -32.09 -4.58 15.82
C GLY A 73 -31.19 -5.63 15.17
N ALA A 74 -29.91 -5.75 15.59
CA ALA A 74 -28.98 -6.71 14.99
C ALA A 74 -29.31 -8.18 15.29
N LEU A 75 -30.02 -8.46 16.37
CA LEU A 75 -30.35 -9.83 16.81
C LEU A 75 -31.79 -10.18 16.45
N SER A 76 -32.03 -11.42 16.01
CA SER A 76 -33.38 -11.89 15.71
C SER A 76 -34.30 -12.04 16.94
N THR A 77 -33.73 -12.10 18.13
CA THR A 77 -34.47 -12.18 19.41
C THR A 77 -33.54 -11.83 20.57
N ASP A 78 -34.12 -11.60 21.75
CA ASP A 78 -33.36 -11.37 22.98
C ASP A 78 -32.40 -12.53 23.26
N ALA A 79 -31.18 -12.17 23.69
CA ALA A 79 -30.09 -13.11 23.88
C ALA A 79 -29.44 -12.96 25.26
N ILE A 80 -28.71 -13.99 25.67
CA ILE A 80 -27.65 -13.86 26.65
C ILE A 80 -26.32 -13.85 25.90
N LEU A 81 -25.57 -12.76 26.08
CA LEU A 81 -24.16 -12.67 25.72
C LEU A 81 -23.34 -13.37 26.79
N LEU A 82 -22.50 -14.32 26.37
CA LEU A 82 -21.56 -15.02 27.20
C LEU A 82 -20.17 -14.94 26.57
N VAL A 83 -19.24 -14.31 27.27
CA VAL A 83 -17.83 -14.23 26.86
C VAL A 83 -16.97 -14.97 27.87
N LYS A 84 -16.17 -15.91 27.38
CA LYS A 84 -15.27 -16.72 28.20
C LYS A 84 -13.81 -16.60 27.75
N LYS A 85 -12.89 -16.33 28.68
CA LYS A 85 -11.45 -16.47 28.44
C LYS A 85 -11.09 -17.95 28.28
N VAL A 86 -10.44 -18.30 27.19
CA VAL A 86 -10.01 -19.66 26.88
C VAL A 86 -8.78 -20.03 27.69
N LYS A 87 -8.89 -21.10 28.50
CA LYS A 87 -7.74 -21.68 29.22
C LYS A 87 -6.87 -22.51 28.26
N LEU A 88 -5.74 -21.95 27.83
CA LEU A 88 -4.71 -22.72 27.11
C LEU A 88 -3.98 -23.67 28.08
N LYS A 89 -3.90 -24.97 27.73
CA LYS A 89 -3.15 -25.97 28.52
C LYS A 89 -1.65 -25.59 28.56
N LYS A 90 -0.98 -25.77 29.71
CA LYS A 90 0.44 -25.36 29.95
C LYS A 90 1.40 -25.72 28.81
N LYS A 91 1.27 -26.90 28.19
CA LYS A 91 2.14 -27.35 27.08
C LYS A 91 2.06 -26.50 25.80
N TRP A 92 0.97 -25.74 25.63
CA TRP A 92 0.75 -24.84 24.49
C TRP A 92 1.15 -23.39 24.80
N LYS A 93 1.52 -23.08 26.06
CA LYS A 93 2.01 -21.76 26.46
C LYS A 93 3.48 -21.53 26.06
N LYS A 94 4.23 -22.61 25.81
CA LYS A 94 5.66 -22.56 25.45
C LYS A 94 5.92 -22.06 24.04
N TRP A 95 4.87 -21.88 23.23
CA TRP A 95 4.95 -21.53 21.82
C TRP A 95 3.97 -20.39 21.53
N LYS A 96 4.54 -19.24 21.13
CA LYS A 96 3.89 -17.96 20.76
C LYS A 96 3.61 -17.00 21.93
N LYS A 97 4.30 -15.84 21.92
CA LYS A 97 3.81 -14.62 22.56
C LYS A 97 2.47 -14.29 21.90
N THR A 98 1.37 -14.41 22.62
CA THR A 98 0.04 -14.04 22.12
C THR A 98 -0.22 -12.60 22.52
N ALA A 99 -0.60 -11.75 21.57
CA ALA A 99 -0.95 -10.34 21.82
C ALA A 99 -2.24 -10.18 22.65
N SER A 100 -3.00 -11.25 22.87
CA SER A 100 -4.13 -11.23 23.80
C SER A 100 -4.44 -12.64 24.34
N PRO A 101 -5.25 -12.77 25.40
CA PRO A 101 -5.99 -13.99 25.67
C PRO A 101 -6.90 -14.34 24.48
N ALA A 102 -7.19 -15.63 24.30
CA ALA A 102 -8.27 -16.06 23.41
C ALA A 102 -9.61 -16.01 24.14
N TYR A 103 -10.67 -15.61 23.44
CA TYR A 103 -12.04 -15.51 23.94
C TYR A 103 -12.97 -16.43 23.16
N THR A 104 -13.97 -16.98 23.83
CA THR A 104 -15.15 -17.58 23.20
C THR A 104 -16.31 -16.64 23.46
N ILE A 105 -16.90 -16.10 22.39
CA ILE A 105 -18.07 -15.23 22.41
C ILE A 105 -19.27 -16.05 21.96
N THR A 106 -20.38 -16.00 22.70
CA THR A 106 -21.60 -16.72 22.34
C THR A 106 -22.83 -15.88 22.66
N LEU A 107 -23.75 -15.76 21.70
CA LEU A 107 -25.07 -15.15 21.84
C LEU A 107 -26.14 -16.22 21.70
N LEU A 108 -26.83 -16.51 22.81
CA LEU A 108 -27.81 -17.59 22.88
C LEU A 108 -29.17 -17.06 23.32
N SER A 109 -30.23 -17.46 22.64
CA SER A 109 -31.60 -17.29 23.11
C SER A 109 -32.03 -18.52 23.93
N LYS A 110 -32.81 -18.30 24.99
CA LYS A 110 -33.41 -19.38 25.78
C LYS A 110 -34.83 -19.62 25.29
N LYS A 111 -35.09 -20.76 24.64
CA LYS A 111 -36.48 -21.18 24.37
C LYS A 111 -37.06 -21.82 25.63
N LYS A 112 -38.28 -21.42 26.00
CA LYS A 112 -38.99 -21.80 27.24
C LYS A 112 -39.01 -23.32 27.53
N PHE A 113 -38.78 -24.17 26.51
CA PHE A 113 -38.77 -25.64 26.62
C PHE A 113 -37.72 -26.40 25.77
N LYS A 114 -36.80 -25.72 25.06
CA LYS A 114 -35.90 -26.38 24.08
C LYS A 114 -34.40 -26.07 24.26
N GLY A 115 -34.01 -25.60 25.45
CA GLY A 115 -32.62 -25.24 25.75
C GLY A 115 -32.16 -23.94 25.07
N TRP A 116 -30.85 -23.74 25.10
CA TRP A 116 -30.19 -22.57 24.49
C TRP A 116 -29.94 -22.78 23.00
N LYS A 117 -30.25 -21.77 22.19
CA LYS A 117 -29.97 -21.78 20.74
C LYS A 117 -29.23 -20.52 20.32
N PRO A 118 -28.23 -20.61 19.43
CA PRO A 118 -27.62 -19.44 18.84
C PRO A 118 -28.66 -18.53 18.18
N VAL A 119 -28.52 -17.22 18.36
CA VAL A 119 -29.37 -16.23 17.67
C VAL A 119 -28.90 -16.02 16.23
N VAL A 120 -29.78 -15.48 15.39
CA VAL A 120 -29.38 -14.99 14.06
C VAL A 120 -28.96 -13.53 14.22
N ILE A 121 -27.83 -13.17 13.62
CA ILE A 121 -27.28 -11.82 13.61
C ILE A 121 -27.46 -11.27 12.19
N SER A 122 -28.39 -10.33 12.02
CA SER A 122 -28.72 -9.72 10.72
C SER A 122 -27.70 -8.66 10.31
N THR A 123 -27.37 -7.79 11.26
CA THR A 123 -26.35 -6.74 11.17
C THR A 123 -25.10 -7.19 11.92
N PRO A 124 -23.88 -7.12 11.34
CA PRO A 124 -22.68 -7.54 12.03
C PRO A 124 -22.53 -6.87 13.40
N ILE A 125 -22.04 -7.62 14.38
CA ILE A 125 -21.63 -7.09 15.69
C ILE A 125 -20.14 -6.75 15.66
N GLU A 126 -19.75 -5.80 16.50
CA GLU A 126 -18.37 -5.37 16.69
C GLU A 126 -17.74 -6.14 17.86
N ILE A 127 -16.52 -6.61 17.65
CA ILE A 127 -15.71 -7.21 18.71
C ILE A 127 -14.35 -6.52 18.71
N ALA A 128 -14.04 -5.80 19.79
CA ALA A 128 -12.73 -5.22 20.02
C ALA A 128 -11.98 -6.01 21.09
N ILE A 129 -10.71 -6.32 20.84
CA ILE A 129 -9.84 -7.03 21.79
C ILE A 129 -8.56 -6.22 21.97
N ALA A 130 -8.17 -5.99 23.23
CA ALA A 130 -6.92 -5.30 23.54
C ALA A 130 -5.70 -6.09 23.06
N ALA A 131 -4.75 -5.39 22.44
CA ALA A 131 -3.44 -5.89 22.08
C ALA A 131 -2.44 -5.55 23.20
N ASN A 132 -1.72 -6.55 23.70
CA ASN A 132 -0.64 -6.39 24.66
C ASN A 132 0.47 -7.43 24.40
N PRO A 133 1.69 -7.02 24.02
CA PRO A 133 2.10 -5.62 23.77
C PRO A 133 1.33 -4.99 22.59
N LEU A 134 1.38 -3.66 22.46
CA LEU A 134 0.86 -2.99 21.28
C LEU A 134 1.69 -3.39 20.05
N PRO A 135 1.08 -3.50 18.86
CA PRO A 135 1.84 -3.72 17.63
C PRO A 135 2.71 -2.49 17.34
N VAL A 136 3.94 -2.73 16.91
CA VAL A 136 4.87 -1.69 16.44
C VAL A 136 5.25 -2.03 15.02
N HIS A 137 5.02 -1.12 14.07
CA HIS A 137 5.36 -1.33 12.67
C HIS A 137 6.82 -1.81 12.52
N PRO A 138 7.11 -2.85 11.71
CA PRO A 138 6.24 -3.47 10.70
C PRO A 138 5.34 -4.60 11.22
N GLU A 139 5.14 -4.73 12.53
CA GLU A 139 4.08 -5.58 13.07
C GLU A 139 2.70 -4.91 12.97
N ILE A 140 1.70 -5.69 12.57
CA ILE A 140 0.29 -5.32 12.61
C ILE A 140 -0.46 -6.20 13.62
N GLY A 141 -1.41 -5.60 14.33
CA GLY A 141 -2.33 -6.31 15.21
C GLY A 141 -3.59 -6.73 14.46
N GLU A 142 -3.90 -8.02 14.46
CA GLU A 142 -5.06 -8.56 13.76
C GLU A 142 -5.87 -9.49 14.65
N ILE A 143 -7.19 -9.50 14.45
CA ILE A 143 -8.04 -10.53 15.04
C ILE A 143 -7.97 -11.80 14.20
N ALA A 144 -7.74 -12.92 14.88
CA ALA A 144 -7.84 -14.25 14.30
C ALA A 144 -9.01 -15.02 14.91
N ARG A 145 -9.75 -15.73 14.05
CA ARG A 145 -10.78 -16.70 14.45
C ARG A 145 -10.25 -18.13 14.50
N PHE A 146 -10.67 -18.90 15.50
CA PHE A 146 -10.34 -20.33 15.57
C PHE A 146 -11.37 -21.15 14.79
N THR A 147 -10.92 -21.94 13.83
CA THR A 147 -11.75 -22.88 13.07
C THR A 147 -11.30 -24.33 13.31
N GLY A 148 -12.25 -25.27 13.32
CA GLY A 148 -11.98 -26.70 13.46
C GLY A 148 -12.73 -27.39 14.60
N LYS A 149 -12.90 -28.72 14.49
CA LYS A 149 -13.74 -29.53 15.41
C LYS A 149 -13.11 -29.77 16.79
N SER A 150 -11.80 -29.55 16.95
CA SER A 150 -11.10 -29.70 18.23
C SER A 150 -9.80 -28.89 18.25
N TRP A 151 -9.25 -28.63 19.45
CA TRP A 151 -7.95 -27.99 19.63
C TRP A 151 -6.78 -28.68 18.90
N LYS A 152 -6.88 -29.99 18.64
CA LYS A 152 -5.84 -30.76 17.93
C LYS A 152 -5.95 -30.63 16.40
N LYS A 153 -7.15 -30.32 15.87
CA LYS A 153 -7.45 -30.28 14.43
C LYS A 153 -7.93 -28.90 13.98
N GLY A 154 -7.70 -27.88 14.78
CA GLY A 154 -8.16 -26.53 14.50
C GLY A 154 -7.01 -25.56 14.32
N LYS A 155 -7.27 -24.49 13.57
CA LYS A 155 -6.30 -23.47 13.19
C LYS A 155 -6.87 -22.07 13.46
N TRP A 156 -5.97 -21.12 13.70
CA TRP A 156 -6.33 -19.71 13.74
C TRP A 156 -6.27 -19.16 12.33
N GLN A 157 -7.36 -18.56 11.85
CA GLN A 157 -7.47 -17.90 10.56
C GLN A 157 -7.68 -16.41 10.77
N ARG A 158 -7.05 -15.58 9.95
CA ARG A 158 -7.20 -14.12 9.99
C ARG A 158 -8.66 -13.74 9.76
N MET A 159 -9.15 -12.76 10.51
CA MET A 159 -10.38 -12.06 10.16
C MET A 159 -10.09 -11.06 9.06
N MET A 160 -11.10 -10.80 8.23
CA MET A 160 -11.03 -9.85 7.13
C MET A 160 -11.14 -8.40 7.59
N ALA A 161 -12.21 -8.10 8.33
CA ALA A 161 -12.47 -6.75 8.84
C ALA A 161 -11.62 -6.52 10.09
N ASN A 162 -10.48 -5.85 9.96
CA ASN A 162 -9.71 -5.39 11.11
C ASN A 162 -9.59 -3.87 11.08
N PHE A 163 -9.73 -3.24 12.24
CA PHE A 163 -9.39 -1.84 12.46
C PHE A 163 -8.63 -1.73 13.78
N TYR A 164 -7.53 -0.99 13.80
CA TYR A 164 -6.81 -0.73 15.03
C TYR A 164 -7.28 0.61 15.61
N ARG A 165 -7.62 0.63 16.91
CA ARG A 165 -7.95 1.84 17.69
C ARG A 165 -6.70 2.26 18.49
N PRO A 166 -5.85 3.18 17.99
CA PRO A 166 -4.67 3.64 18.71
C PRO A 166 -4.98 4.13 20.13
N SER A 167 -6.08 4.88 20.31
CA SER A 167 -6.47 5.48 21.58
C SER A 167 -6.68 4.47 22.72
N LYS A 168 -7.10 3.24 22.38
CA LYS A 168 -7.39 2.17 23.34
C LYS A 168 -6.44 0.97 23.23
N GLY A 169 -5.55 0.94 22.23
CA GLY A 169 -4.70 -0.22 21.95
C GLY A 169 -5.50 -1.48 21.64
N MET A 170 -6.62 -1.35 20.92
CA MET A 170 -7.52 -2.47 20.61
C MET A 170 -7.61 -2.72 19.11
N VAL A 171 -7.72 -3.99 18.72
CA VAL A 171 -8.07 -4.38 17.35
C VAL A 171 -9.55 -4.72 17.33
N VAL A 172 -10.28 -4.22 16.33
CA VAL A 172 -11.73 -4.34 16.16
C VAL A 172 -12.04 -5.19 14.95
N THR A 173 -13.07 -6.03 15.01
CA THR A 173 -13.58 -6.81 13.87
C THR A 173 -15.10 -6.84 13.82
N LEU A 174 -15.65 -7.17 12.65
CA LEU A 174 -17.08 -7.41 12.45
C LEU A 174 -17.37 -8.90 12.30
N THR A 175 -18.48 -9.37 12.87
CA THR A 175 -18.95 -10.75 12.66
C THR A 175 -20.46 -10.90 12.74
N LYS A 176 -21.00 -11.85 11.97
CA LYS A 176 -22.38 -12.34 12.10
C LYS A 176 -22.45 -13.72 12.78
N GLU A 177 -21.31 -14.26 13.24
CA GLU A 177 -21.27 -15.57 13.90
C GLU A 177 -21.76 -15.45 15.35
N PRO A 178 -22.86 -16.11 15.74
CA PRO A 178 -23.38 -16.05 17.10
C PRO A 178 -22.55 -16.86 18.10
N SER A 179 -21.55 -17.61 17.64
CA SER A 179 -20.63 -18.39 18.46
C SER A 179 -19.26 -18.43 17.79
N ILE A 180 -18.33 -17.60 18.25
CA ILE A 180 -17.02 -17.45 17.65
C ILE A 180 -15.91 -17.48 18.70
N LYS A 181 -14.70 -17.87 18.29
CA LYS A 181 -13.51 -17.85 19.13
C LYS A 181 -12.46 -16.95 18.52
N LEU A 182 -12.05 -15.91 19.24
CA LEU A 182 -11.21 -14.84 18.72
C LEU A 182 -10.00 -14.59 19.62
N LYS A 183 -8.92 -14.05 19.04
CA LYS A 183 -7.77 -13.48 19.74
C LYS A 183 -7.09 -12.43 18.86
N VAL A 184 -6.29 -11.56 19.44
CA VAL A 184 -5.32 -10.75 18.70
C VAL A 184 -4.06 -11.58 18.44
N GLN A 185 -3.52 -11.45 17.24
CA GLN A 185 -2.19 -11.92 16.87
C GLN A 185 -1.41 -10.77 16.24
N HIS A 186 -0.11 -10.71 16.52
CA HIS A 186 0.79 -9.87 15.74
C HIS A 186 1.24 -10.65 14.50
N ARG A 187 1.31 -9.94 13.39
CA ARG A 187 1.91 -10.41 12.15
C ARG A 187 2.93 -9.38 11.70
N THR A 188 4.14 -9.82 11.38
CA THR A 188 5.20 -8.95 10.86
C THR A 188 5.12 -8.96 9.34
N LEU A 189 5.01 -7.79 8.70
CA LEU A 189 5.02 -7.66 7.24
C LEU A 189 6.37 -8.08 6.64
N LYS A 190 7.48 -7.72 7.30
CA LYS A 190 8.84 -8.08 6.87
C LYS A 190 9.14 -9.53 7.21
N THR A 191 9.03 -10.41 6.22
CA THR A 191 9.14 -11.87 6.41
C THR A 191 10.41 -12.48 5.81
N VAL A 192 11.12 -11.75 4.94
CA VAL A 192 12.36 -12.19 4.27
C VAL A 192 13.55 -11.32 4.70
N SER A 193 14.66 -11.98 4.99
CA SER A 193 15.93 -11.36 5.42
C SER A 193 17.07 -12.35 5.18
N GLY A 194 18.26 -11.86 4.86
CA GLY A 194 19.43 -12.71 4.67
C GLY A 194 20.44 -12.06 3.72
N PRO A 195 21.57 -12.72 3.45
CA PRO A 195 22.55 -12.25 2.46
C PRO A 195 21.96 -12.00 1.07
N GLU A 196 21.00 -12.81 0.64
CA GLU A 196 20.24 -12.69 -0.61
C GLU A 196 19.51 -11.34 -0.73
N VAL A 197 18.92 -10.86 0.37
CA VAL A 197 18.25 -9.55 0.39
C VAL A 197 19.24 -8.42 0.14
N ALA A 198 20.45 -8.50 0.72
CA ALA A 198 21.48 -7.48 0.53
C ALA A 198 22.07 -7.50 -0.90
N ARG A 199 22.25 -8.69 -1.48
CA ARG A 199 22.66 -8.83 -2.88
C ARG A 199 21.57 -8.30 -3.83
N GLY A 200 20.32 -8.64 -3.58
CA GLY A 200 19.17 -8.12 -4.34
C GLY A 200 19.02 -6.61 -4.22
N GLU A 201 19.21 -6.03 -3.04
CA GLU A 201 19.24 -4.57 -2.87
C GLU A 201 20.35 -3.94 -3.72
N ASN A 202 21.55 -4.53 -3.73
CA ASN A 202 22.64 -4.03 -4.57
C ASN A 202 22.30 -4.08 -6.06
N LEU A 203 21.77 -5.21 -6.55
CA LEU A 203 21.32 -5.35 -7.94
C LEU A 203 20.24 -4.31 -8.28
N TYR A 204 19.26 -4.12 -7.40
CA TYR A 204 18.15 -3.18 -7.60
C TYR A 204 18.60 -1.73 -7.78
N PHE A 205 19.68 -1.32 -7.11
CA PHE A 205 20.24 0.03 -7.22
C PHE A 205 21.29 0.19 -8.31
N ASN A 206 22.01 -0.87 -8.67
CA ASN A 206 23.27 -0.74 -9.40
C ASN A 206 23.31 -1.53 -10.70
N GLU A 207 22.49 -2.57 -10.86
CA GLU A 207 22.50 -3.38 -12.05
C GLU A 207 21.60 -2.77 -13.13
N THR A 208 22.17 -2.62 -14.33
CA THR A 208 21.52 -2.01 -15.50
C THR A 208 21.01 -3.05 -16.47
N TRP A 209 21.40 -4.32 -16.32
CA TRP A 209 20.94 -5.44 -17.14
C TRP A 209 21.16 -5.23 -18.65
N GLY A 210 22.21 -4.48 -19.02
CA GLY A 210 22.51 -4.16 -20.42
C GLY A 210 21.59 -3.10 -21.04
N ALA A 211 20.77 -2.40 -20.24
CA ALA A 211 19.85 -1.36 -20.72
C ALA A 211 20.56 -0.17 -21.40
N GLU A 212 21.89 -0.08 -21.32
CA GLU A 212 22.71 0.84 -22.11
C GLU A 212 22.39 0.73 -23.60
N LYS A 213 22.07 -0.46 -24.11
CA LYS A 213 21.72 -0.65 -25.52
C LYS A 213 20.55 0.24 -25.96
N MET A 214 19.54 0.39 -25.11
CA MET A 214 18.43 1.31 -25.39
C MET A 214 18.76 2.72 -24.97
N TRP A 215 19.25 2.92 -23.75
CA TRP A 215 19.38 4.28 -23.21
C TRP A 215 20.52 5.06 -23.83
N THR A 216 21.67 4.42 -24.03
CA THR A 216 22.79 4.99 -24.79
C THR A 216 22.59 4.75 -26.27
N GLY A 217 22.45 3.49 -26.69
CA GLY A 217 22.51 3.11 -28.10
C GLY A 217 21.36 3.64 -28.94
N ARG A 218 20.12 3.58 -28.43
CA ARG A 218 18.93 4.09 -29.14
C ARG A 218 18.64 5.53 -28.79
N PHE A 219 18.31 5.81 -27.52
CA PHE A 219 17.87 7.14 -27.09
C PHE A 219 18.99 8.18 -27.07
N ARG A 220 20.26 7.76 -27.00
CA ARG A 220 21.40 8.69 -26.86
C ARG A 220 21.25 9.57 -25.61
N LEU A 221 20.74 8.98 -24.52
CA LEU A 221 20.50 9.66 -23.24
C LEU A 221 21.79 10.22 -22.63
N ASN A 222 22.92 9.54 -22.82
CA ASN A 222 24.23 10.02 -22.39
C ASN A 222 24.56 11.42 -22.95
N GLU A 223 24.17 11.73 -24.20
CA GLU A 223 24.39 13.05 -24.79
C GLU A 223 23.56 14.13 -24.08
N LEU A 224 22.29 13.85 -23.77
CA LEU A 224 21.43 14.75 -23.01
C LEU A 224 21.99 14.97 -21.58
N LEU A 225 22.44 13.91 -20.92
CA LEU A 225 22.96 13.98 -19.55
C LEU A 225 24.27 14.79 -19.44
N ASN A 226 25.03 14.91 -20.52
CA ASN A 226 26.24 15.76 -20.55
C ASN A 226 25.92 17.26 -20.61
N VAL A 227 24.69 17.64 -20.98
CA VAL A 227 24.32 19.06 -21.19
C VAL A 227 23.19 19.54 -20.29
N VAL A 228 22.52 18.65 -19.56
CA VAL A 228 21.40 19.01 -18.69
C VAL A 228 21.87 19.59 -17.34
N PRO A 229 21.40 20.79 -16.94
CA PRO A 229 21.62 21.31 -15.60
C PRO A 229 20.92 20.48 -14.51
N PRO A 230 21.48 20.38 -13.29
CA PRO A 230 20.84 19.61 -12.22
C PRO A 230 19.50 20.20 -11.77
N ALA A 231 19.29 21.52 -11.88
CA ALA A 231 18.00 22.14 -11.56
C ALA A 231 16.88 21.66 -12.50
N ASP A 232 17.15 21.56 -13.79
CA ASP A 232 16.16 21.11 -14.79
C ASP A 232 15.85 19.62 -14.61
N ALA A 233 16.87 18.80 -14.33
CA ALA A 233 16.68 17.39 -14.01
C ALA A 233 15.80 17.20 -12.76
N VAL A 234 16.09 17.93 -11.67
CA VAL A 234 15.30 17.89 -10.43
C VAL A 234 13.87 18.39 -10.66
N ALA A 235 13.67 19.41 -11.48
CA ALA A 235 12.34 19.91 -11.83
C ALA A 235 11.48 18.87 -12.59
N LEU A 236 12.12 17.90 -13.26
CA LEU A 236 11.47 16.76 -13.90
C LEU A 236 11.40 15.51 -13.02
N GLY A 237 11.67 15.63 -11.73
CA GLY A 237 11.51 14.56 -10.74
C GLY A 237 12.70 13.62 -10.60
N VAL A 238 13.87 14.00 -11.13
CA VAL A 238 15.13 13.30 -10.83
C VAL A 238 15.49 13.48 -9.36
N GLN A 239 15.92 12.39 -8.72
CA GLN A 239 16.20 12.33 -7.29
C GLN A 239 17.68 12.06 -7.02
N VAL A 240 18.18 12.52 -5.88
CA VAL A 240 19.59 12.40 -5.49
C VAL A 240 19.74 11.76 -4.10
N ASP A 241 20.58 10.74 -4.00
CA ASP A 241 21.05 10.16 -2.74
C ASP A 241 22.03 11.12 -2.06
N ILE A 242 21.56 11.80 -1.00
CA ILE A 242 22.36 12.79 -0.27
C ILE A 242 23.66 12.21 0.31
N ARG A 243 23.71 10.89 0.55
CA ARG A 243 24.88 10.21 1.15
C ARG A 243 26.04 10.07 0.19
N LYS A 244 25.79 10.23 -1.11
CA LYS A 244 26.77 10.07 -2.19
C LYS A 244 27.15 11.39 -2.85
N VAL A 245 26.54 12.51 -2.45
CA VAL A 245 26.82 13.82 -3.04
C VAL A 245 28.29 14.20 -2.79
N PRO A 246 29.07 14.53 -3.82
CA PRO A 246 30.45 15.02 -3.67
C PRO A 246 30.56 16.23 -2.73
N GLN A 247 31.61 16.25 -1.91
CA GLN A 247 31.78 17.27 -0.87
C GLN A 247 31.76 18.71 -1.41
N PHE A 248 32.35 18.96 -2.59
CA PHE A 248 32.35 20.31 -3.17
C PHE A 248 30.94 20.83 -3.49
N ILE A 249 29.98 19.94 -3.80
CA ILE A 249 28.58 20.30 -4.01
C ILE A 249 27.91 20.57 -2.65
N VAL A 250 28.19 19.74 -1.65
CA VAL A 250 27.71 19.96 -0.27
C VAL A 250 28.15 21.33 0.24
N ASP A 251 29.42 21.67 0.07
CA ASP A 251 29.99 22.95 0.52
C ASP A 251 29.29 24.15 -0.15
N VAL A 252 29.05 24.08 -1.47
CA VAL A 252 28.31 25.13 -2.19
C VAL A 252 26.87 25.24 -1.67
N MET A 253 26.15 24.12 -1.56
CA MET A 253 24.74 24.11 -1.16
C MET A 253 24.51 24.56 0.29
N LEU A 254 25.48 24.37 1.18
CA LEU A 254 25.43 24.81 2.58
C LEU A 254 25.99 26.23 2.80
N SER A 255 26.63 26.83 1.80
CA SER A 255 27.18 28.18 1.91
C SER A 255 26.09 29.27 1.93
N ASP A 256 26.45 30.51 2.30
CA ASP A 256 25.61 31.69 2.09
C ASP A 256 25.90 32.40 0.75
N ASP A 257 26.72 31.78 -0.12
CA ASP A 257 26.98 32.28 -1.47
C ASP A 257 25.88 31.81 -2.42
N PHE A 258 24.76 32.54 -2.42
CA PHE A 258 23.62 32.24 -3.28
C PHE A 258 23.94 32.39 -4.78
N ALA A 259 24.93 33.19 -5.16
CA ALA A 259 25.36 33.29 -6.55
C ALA A 259 26.08 32.00 -6.97
N ALA A 260 26.97 31.47 -6.12
CA ALA A 260 27.61 30.18 -6.35
C ALA A 260 26.61 29.03 -6.38
N LYS A 261 25.58 29.04 -5.51
CA LYS A 261 24.48 28.04 -5.58
C LYS A 261 23.78 28.08 -6.91
N GLN A 262 23.36 29.25 -7.37
CA GLN A 262 22.65 29.37 -8.64
C GLN A 262 23.54 28.98 -9.82
N ALA A 263 24.82 29.35 -9.80
CA ALA A 263 25.77 28.91 -10.82
C ALA A 263 25.92 27.38 -10.84
N ALA A 264 26.03 26.73 -9.67
CA ALA A 264 26.13 25.27 -9.57
C ALA A 264 24.86 24.56 -10.04
N LEU A 265 23.68 25.09 -9.69
CA LEU A 265 22.38 24.55 -10.10
C LEU A 265 22.14 24.63 -11.62
N GLN A 266 22.84 25.54 -12.31
CA GLN A 266 22.76 25.73 -13.76
C GLN A 266 23.92 25.07 -14.53
N ASN A 267 24.86 24.40 -13.85
CA ASN A 267 26.06 23.86 -14.46
C ASN A 267 25.95 22.35 -14.74
N PRO A 268 25.94 21.90 -16.00
CA PRO A 268 25.89 20.47 -16.35
C PRO A 268 27.05 19.64 -15.78
N ALA A 269 28.21 20.25 -15.50
CA ALA A 269 29.33 19.56 -14.85
C ALA A 269 28.96 19.05 -13.44
N VAL A 270 27.99 19.70 -12.77
CA VAL A 270 27.45 19.21 -11.49
C VAL A 270 26.61 17.96 -11.71
N THR A 271 25.81 17.89 -12.78
CA THR A 271 25.08 16.66 -13.17
C THR A 271 26.06 15.51 -13.42
N GLN A 272 27.11 15.74 -14.23
CA GLN A 272 28.15 14.75 -14.50
C GLN A 272 28.81 14.26 -13.21
N ALA A 273 29.17 15.17 -12.30
CA ALA A 273 29.79 14.82 -11.02
C ALA A 273 28.85 14.01 -10.10
N LEU A 274 27.56 14.32 -10.09
CA LEU A 274 26.56 13.57 -9.33
C LEU A 274 26.38 12.15 -9.90
N ILE A 275 26.32 12.00 -11.23
CA ILE A 275 26.21 10.69 -11.89
C ILE A 275 27.49 9.87 -11.65
N LYS A 276 28.67 10.49 -11.78
CA LYS A 276 29.97 9.84 -11.54
C LYS A 276 30.14 9.35 -10.11
N ALA A 277 29.46 9.98 -9.16
CA ALA A 277 29.43 9.56 -7.76
C ALA A 277 28.30 8.56 -7.43
N ASP A 278 27.55 8.10 -8.45
CA ASP A 278 26.33 7.28 -8.32
C ASP A 278 25.26 7.91 -7.41
N ALA A 279 25.27 9.25 -7.29
CA ALA A 279 24.37 9.99 -6.43
C ALA A 279 22.98 10.17 -7.06
N VAL A 280 22.88 10.19 -8.39
CA VAL A 280 21.57 10.23 -9.07
C VAL A 280 20.90 8.86 -8.94
N ILE A 281 19.69 8.83 -8.38
CA ILE A 281 18.96 7.59 -8.11
C ILE A 281 18.68 6.85 -9.41
N GLY A 282 19.22 5.64 -9.51
CA GLY A 282 18.98 4.70 -10.59
C GLY A 282 19.59 5.03 -11.94
N VAL A 283 20.52 5.99 -12.03
CA VAL A 283 21.29 6.32 -13.24
C VAL A 283 22.73 5.88 -13.05
N ARG A 284 23.27 5.07 -13.97
CA ARG A 284 24.66 4.59 -13.94
C ARG A 284 25.39 5.02 -15.20
N GLY A 285 26.42 5.86 -15.04
CA GLY A 285 27.21 6.39 -16.14
C GLY A 285 28.59 5.73 -16.24
N LYS A 286 29.08 5.53 -17.46
CA LYS A 286 30.49 5.21 -17.75
C LYS A 286 31.20 6.46 -18.25
N PHE A 287 32.50 6.55 -17.94
CA PHE A 287 33.34 7.72 -18.18
C PHE A 287 34.65 7.27 -18.81
N GLU A 288 34.56 6.71 -20.02
CA GLU A 288 35.67 6.01 -20.67
C GLU A 288 36.38 6.85 -21.74
N ASP A 289 36.03 8.14 -21.89
CA ASP A 289 36.69 9.02 -22.83
C ASP A 289 38.11 9.40 -22.34
N PRO A 290 39.18 9.08 -23.09
CA PRO A 290 40.54 9.36 -22.66
C PRO A 290 40.91 10.84 -22.64
N SER A 291 40.17 11.68 -23.36
CA SER A 291 40.39 13.12 -23.51
C SER A 291 39.58 13.97 -22.54
N ASP A 292 38.42 13.48 -22.11
CA ASP A 292 37.59 14.09 -21.07
C ASP A 292 37.10 13.03 -20.06
N PRO A 293 37.76 12.92 -18.89
CA PRO A 293 37.40 11.93 -17.88
C PRO A 293 36.04 12.20 -17.22
N ASN A 294 35.37 13.32 -17.51
CA ASN A 294 34.04 13.65 -16.98
C ASN A 294 32.91 13.49 -18.00
N LEU A 295 33.25 13.19 -19.26
CA LEU A 295 32.27 12.91 -20.29
C LEU A 295 31.56 11.59 -19.99
N ILE A 296 30.22 11.62 -19.92
CA ILE A 296 29.40 10.42 -19.83
C ILE A 296 29.39 9.77 -21.21
N THR A 297 30.13 8.67 -21.38
CA THR A 297 30.23 7.96 -22.66
C THR A 297 29.10 6.96 -22.85
N GLU A 298 28.65 6.31 -21.77
CA GLU A 298 27.50 5.42 -21.74
C GLU A 298 26.67 5.65 -20.48
N VAL A 299 25.38 5.33 -20.55
CA VAL A 299 24.44 5.36 -19.44
C VAL A 299 23.48 4.17 -19.49
N GLY A 300 23.30 3.53 -18.33
CA GLY A 300 22.25 2.56 -18.06
C GLY A 300 21.34 3.03 -16.91
N LEU A 301 20.12 2.50 -16.87
CA LEU A 301 19.14 2.78 -15.83
C LEU A 301 18.87 1.52 -15.01
N THR A 302 18.50 1.68 -13.75
CA THR A 302 18.22 0.57 -12.82
C THR A 302 16.80 0.66 -12.27
N CYS A 303 16.33 -0.40 -11.60
CA CYS A 303 15.00 -0.44 -10.95
C CYS A 303 14.77 0.73 -9.99
N ALA A 304 15.83 1.21 -9.33
CA ALA A 304 15.75 2.29 -8.36
C ALA A 304 15.22 3.61 -8.95
N LEU A 305 15.41 3.87 -10.26
CA LEU A 305 14.97 5.12 -10.88
C LEU A 305 13.46 5.36 -10.69
N CYS A 306 12.67 4.31 -10.88
CA CYS A 306 11.22 4.35 -10.84
C CYS A 306 10.67 3.98 -9.45
N HIS A 307 11.34 3.07 -8.74
CA HIS A 307 10.77 2.42 -7.54
C HIS A 307 11.50 2.74 -6.23
N VAL A 308 12.24 3.85 -6.21
CA VAL A 308 12.81 4.43 -5.00
C VAL A 308 12.39 5.89 -4.94
N ALA A 309 11.97 6.31 -3.74
CA ALA A 309 11.82 7.71 -3.40
C ALA A 309 13.00 8.17 -2.55
N VAL A 310 13.17 9.48 -2.35
CA VAL A 310 14.11 10.02 -1.37
C VAL A 310 13.37 10.94 -0.39
N THR A 311 13.87 11.02 0.84
CA THR A 311 13.42 12.08 1.76
C THR A 311 13.70 13.45 1.16
N LYS A 312 12.78 14.41 1.27
CA LYS A 312 13.02 15.78 0.77
C LYS A 312 13.82 16.57 1.81
N THR A 313 14.91 17.22 1.40
CA THR A 313 15.75 18.06 2.28
C THR A 313 15.52 19.54 1.95
N PRO A 314 15.25 20.40 2.95
CA PRO A 314 15.05 21.83 2.73
C PRO A 314 16.39 22.56 2.47
N PHE A 315 16.47 23.31 1.37
CA PHE A 315 17.63 24.15 1.04
C PHE A 315 17.22 25.61 0.85
N GLN A 316 17.95 26.54 1.45
CA GLN A 316 17.80 27.95 1.16
C GLN A 316 18.57 28.30 -0.12
N LEU A 317 17.83 28.64 -1.18
CA LEU A 317 18.38 28.89 -2.52
C LEU A 317 18.60 30.38 -2.84
N ALA A 318 18.03 31.28 -2.03
CA ALA A 318 18.21 32.72 -2.16
C ALA A 318 18.25 33.41 -0.79
N ALA A 319 18.95 34.54 -0.71
CA ALA A 319 19.06 35.32 0.52
C ALA A 319 17.67 35.77 1.01
N GLY A 320 17.36 35.46 2.27
CA GLY A 320 16.09 35.83 2.89
C GLY A 320 14.85 35.07 2.39
N ALA A 321 15.02 34.09 1.49
CA ALA A 321 13.93 33.22 1.05
C ALA A 321 13.75 32.03 2.00
N ASP A 322 12.53 31.48 2.07
CA ASP A 322 12.28 30.25 2.81
C ASP A 322 12.96 29.04 2.13
N PRO A 323 13.45 28.06 2.91
CA PRO A 323 14.02 26.84 2.35
C PRO A 323 13.01 26.06 1.49
N VAL A 324 13.47 25.58 0.33
CA VAL A 324 12.68 24.76 -0.59
C VAL A 324 12.99 23.28 -0.36
N PRO A 325 11.99 22.40 -0.17
CA PRO A 325 12.21 20.97 -0.02
C PRO A 325 12.57 20.34 -1.37
N LEU A 326 13.85 20.04 -1.58
CA LEU A 326 14.35 19.40 -2.80
C LEU A 326 14.38 17.87 -2.64
N PRO A 327 14.21 17.10 -3.74
CA PRO A 327 14.31 15.63 -3.74
C PRO A 327 15.77 15.17 -3.68
N ILE A 328 16.47 15.62 -2.64
CA ILE A 328 17.84 15.27 -2.31
C ILE A 328 17.80 14.73 -0.89
N GLY A 329 18.05 13.44 -0.69
CA GLY A 329 17.94 12.84 0.64
C GLY A 329 18.29 11.38 0.70
N VAL A 330 17.93 10.75 1.81
CA VAL A 330 18.17 9.32 2.00
C VAL A 330 17.13 8.54 1.19
N PRO A 331 17.54 7.52 0.40
CA PRO A 331 16.64 6.61 -0.27
C PRO A 331 15.63 5.95 0.66
N VAL A 332 14.40 5.85 0.20
CA VAL A 332 13.25 5.22 0.85
C VAL A 332 12.75 4.12 -0.09
N LEU A 333 12.85 2.87 0.37
CA LEU A 333 12.45 1.69 -0.40
C LEU A 333 10.95 1.49 -0.35
N GLY A 334 10.36 1.17 -1.50
CA GLY A 334 8.96 0.76 -1.62
C GLY A 334 8.07 1.80 -2.31
N PRO A 335 8.03 3.07 -1.87
CA PRO A 335 7.30 4.10 -2.60
C PRO A 335 7.87 4.30 -4.01
N PRO A 336 7.01 4.49 -5.02
CA PRO A 336 7.46 4.84 -6.37
C PRO A 336 7.91 6.30 -6.44
N ASN A 337 8.72 6.63 -7.44
CA ASN A 337 9.02 8.01 -7.81
C ASN A 337 7.86 8.63 -8.58
N VAL A 338 6.88 9.16 -7.84
CA VAL A 338 5.66 9.78 -8.41
C VAL A 338 5.92 11.14 -9.08
N ASP A 339 7.10 11.73 -8.87
CA ASP A 339 7.47 13.04 -9.41
C ASP A 339 8.21 12.92 -10.76
N MET A 340 8.78 11.76 -11.10
CA MET A 340 9.56 11.55 -12.33
C MET A 340 8.72 11.70 -13.60
N ASN A 341 9.02 12.69 -14.42
CA ASN A 341 8.39 12.86 -15.73
C ASN A 341 9.25 12.21 -16.84
N ALA A 342 9.24 10.88 -16.86
CA ALA A 342 10.06 10.09 -17.80
C ALA A 342 9.75 10.44 -19.26
N GLY A 343 8.48 10.61 -19.62
CA GLY A 343 8.09 10.95 -20.98
C GLY A 343 8.65 12.31 -21.43
N MET A 344 8.56 13.34 -20.59
CA MET A 344 9.17 14.64 -20.90
C MET A 344 10.69 14.54 -21.07
N ILE A 345 11.39 13.80 -20.19
CA ILE A 345 12.85 13.59 -20.32
C ILE A 345 13.18 12.90 -21.65
N LEU A 346 12.49 11.81 -21.98
CA LEU A 346 12.69 11.09 -23.23
C LEU A 346 12.41 11.97 -24.45
N SER A 347 11.44 12.88 -24.35
CA SER A 347 11.13 13.81 -25.44
C SER A 347 12.33 14.69 -25.82
N PHE A 348 13.25 14.99 -24.89
CA PHE A 348 14.44 15.81 -25.14
C PHE A 348 15.65 15.03 -25.67
N THR A 349 15.56 13.71 -25.76
CA THR A 349 16.68 12.89 -26.21
C THR A 349 16.92 13.07 -27.71
N PRO A 350 18.18 12.99 -28.19
CA PRO A 350 18.48 13.13 -29.62
C PRO A 350 17.68 12.17 -30.51
N TYR A 351 17.43 10.93 -30.06
CA TYR A 351 16.59 9.99 -30.81
C TYR A 351 15.19 10.54 -31.06
N VAL A 352 14.50 11.01 -30.02
CA VAL A 352 13.13 11.50 -30.19
C VAL A 352 13.12 12.81 -30.98
N GLN A 353 14.13 13.67 -30.80
CA GLN A 353 14.23 14.94 -31.52
C GLN A 353 14.55 14.76 -33.01
N GLU A 354 15.40 13.80 -33.37
CA GLU A 354 15.96 13.67 -34.72
C GLU A 354 15.28 12.54 -35.53
N VAL A 355 14.85 11.46 -34.88
CA VAL A 355 14.35 10.24 -35.53
C VAL A 355 12.82 10.16 -35.49
N THR A 356 12.20 10.46 -34.35
CA THR A 356 10.74 10.35 -34.17
C THR A 356 10.10 11.65 -33.60
N PRO A 357 10.35 12.83 -34.18
CA PRO A 357 9.87 14.10 -33.64
C PRO A 357 8.34 14.20 -33.57
N GLU A 358 7.63 13.46 -34.42
CA GLU A 358 6.17 13.35 -34.41
C GLU A 358 5.59 12.72 -33.13
N LEU A 359 6.43 12.01 -32.34
CA LEU A 359 6.03 11.38 -31.08
C LEU A 359 6.25 12.28 -29.85
N ILE A 360 6.85 13.47 -30.01
CA ILE A 360 7.10 14.41 -28.91
C ILE A 360 5.83 14.72 -28.10
N PRO A 361 4.67 15.07 -28.72
CA PRO A 361 3.45 15.37 -27.96
C PRO A 361 2.97 14.18 -27.11
N GLN A 362 3.13 12.95 -27.61
CA GLN A 362 2.79 11.73 -26.90
C GLN A 362 3.70 11.58 -25.67
N TYR A 363 5.02 11.61 -25.85
CA TYR A 363 5.97 11.52 -24.74
C TYR A 363 5.71 12.60 -23.66
N GLN A 364 5.50 13.85 -24.07
CA GLN A 364 5.22 14.94 -23.13
C GLN A 364 3.86 14.81 -22.42
N GLY A 365 2.92 14.07 -23.02
CA GLY A 365 1.61 13.76 -22.46
C GLY A 365 1.60 12.68 -21.37
N TRP A 366 2.72 11.98 -21.11
CA TRP A 366 2.77 10.95 -20.05
C TRP A 366 2.50 11.55 -18.67
N GLY A 367 3.17 12.66 -18.36
CA GLY A 367 3.12 13.31 -17.06
C GLY A 367 3.99 12.64 -15.98
N PRO A 368 4.10 13.27 -14.79
CA PRO A 368 4.89 12.75 -13.68
C PRO A 368 4.41 11.39 -13.16
N GLY A 369 5.34 10.55 -12.72
CA GLY A 369 5.08 9.25 -12.09
C GLY A 369 4.54 8.19 -13.04
N ARG A 370 4.55 8.45 -14.35
CA ARG A 370 3.95 7.58 -15.37
C ARG A 370 4.98 7.11 -16.39
N PHE A 371 4.82 5.86 -16.79
CA PHE A 371 5.72 5.18 -17.72
C PHE A 371 4.95 4.19 -18.59
N ASP A 372 5.35 4.06 -19.86
CA ASP A 372 4.80 3.07 -20.77
C ASP A 372 5.90 2.16 -21.35
N PRO A 373 6.13 0.97 -20.77
CA PRO A 373 7.14 0.06 -21.29
C PRO A 373 6.75 -0.56 -22.64
N ARG A 374 5.48 -0.45 -23.05
CA ARG A 374 4.99 -1.02 -24.32
C ARG A 374 5.04 -0.01 -25.45
N PHE A 375 5.36 1.26 -25.20
CA PHE A 375 5.29 2.25 -26.27
C PHE A 375 6.52 2.27 -27.19
N PHE A 376 7.59 1.55 -26.84
CA PHE A 376 8.88 1.67 -27.54
C PHE A 376 8.91 0.93 -28.88
N GLU A 377 9.34 1.60 -29.94
CA GLU A 377 9.54 0.97 -31.24
C GLU A 377 10.54 -0.21 -31.17
N GLY A 378 10.27 -1.29 -31.90
CA GLY A 378 11.11 -2.49 -31.90
C GLY A 378 11.08 -3.32 -30.62
N ASN A 379 10.26 -2.94 -29.63
CA ASN A 379 9.98 -3.76 -28.46
C ASN A 379 8.98 -4.87 -28.83
N PRO A 380 9.26 -6.17 -28.58
CA PRO A 380 8.33 -7.28 -28.80
C PRO A 380 6.93 -7.18 -28.18
N VAL A 381 6.75 -6.34 -27.16
CA VAL A 381 5.45 -6.07 -26.53
C VAL A 381 4.85 -4.72 -26.88
N ASN A 382 5.40 -4.04 -27.88
CA ASN A 382 4.77 -2.83 -28.39
C ASN A 382 3.42 -3.12 -29.05
N ASP A 383 2.38 -2.51 -28.50
CA ASP A 383 0.98 -2.69 -28.87
C ASP A 383 0.41 -1.50 -29.66
N ASP A 384 1.26 -0.53 -30.03
CA ASP A 384 0.94 0.70 -30.76
C ASP A 384 -0.14 1.56 -30.07
N VAL A 385 -0.35 1.36 -28.77
CA VAL A 385 -1.32 2.11 -27.97
C VAL A 385 -0.60 3.02 -26.99
N PHE A 386 -1.04 4.28 -26.95
CA PHE A 386 -0.58 5.25 -25.98
C PHE A 386 -1.38 5.16 -24.69
N ASN A 387 -0.87 4.46 -23.67
CA ASN A 387 -1.57 4.23 -22.42
C ASN A 387 -0.60 4.15 -21.21
N PRO A 388 0.17 5.23 -20.93
CA PRO A 388 1.15 5.24 -19.85
C PRO A 388 0.49 4.97 -18.50
N SER A 389 1.14 4.17 -17.67
CA SER A 389 0.62 3.75 -16.38
C SER A 389 1.42 4.34 -15.22
N SER A 390 0.76 4.62 -14.10
CA SER A 390 1.43 5.01 -12.85
C SER A 390 2.38 3.91 -12.39
N ILE A 391 3.56 4.31 -11.93
CA ILE A 391 4.56 3.38 -11.41
C ILE A 391 4.04 2.77 -10.09
N PRO A 392 3.97 1.43 -9.95
CA PRO A 392 3.46 0.81 -8.75
C PRO A 392 4.45 0.85 -7.58
N PRO A 393 3.96 0.81 -6.33
CA PRO A 393 4.80 0.61 -5.16
C PRO A 393 5.31 -0.84 -5.08
N HIS A 394 6.46 -1.02 -4.44
CA HIS A 394 7.07 -2.33 -4.17
C HIS A 394 7.07 -2.65 -2.68
N TRP A 395 6.01 -3.26 -2.18
CA TRP A 395 5.97 -3.73 -0.79
C TRP A 395 4.98 -4.87 -0.56
N ASN A 396 5.17 -5.57 0.56
CA ASN A 396 4.26 -6.58 1.09
C ASN A 396 4.01 -7.75 0.12
N PHE A 397 4.92 -8.02 -0.82
CA PHE A 397 4.74 -9.06 -1.84
C PHE A 397 4.50 -10.45 -1.26
N THR A 398 5.10 -10.80 -0.12
CA THR A 398 4.82 -12.08 0.57
C THR A 398 3.34 -12.17 0.97
N ASP A 399 2.80 -11.11 1.59
CA ASP A 399 1.43 -11.11 2.09
C ASP A 399 0.38 -11.03 0.98
N LEU A 400 0.71 -10.28 -0.06
CA LEU A 400 -0.08 -10.19 -1.28
C LEU A 400 -0.11 -11.57 -1.97
N GLY A 401 1.04 -12.23 -2.13
CA GLY A 401 1.13 -13.59 -2.69
C GLY A 401 0.30 -14.62 -1.91
N ASP A 402 0.38 -14.61 -0.58
CA ASP A 402 -0.42 -15.47 0.31
C ASP A 402 -1.94 -15.29 0.14
N GLN A 403 -2.37 -14.16 -0.44
CA GLN A 403 -3.77 -13.76 -0.57
C GLN A 403 -4.29 -13.83 -2.01
N GLY A 404 -3.55 -14.49 -2.90
CA GLY A 404 -3.97 -14.59 -4.29
C GLY A 404 -3.82 -13.27 -5.06
N TYR A 405 -2.96 -12.35 -4.58
CA TYR A 405 -2.40 -11.29 -5.43
C TYR A 405 -1.42 -11.92 -6.41
N SER A 406 -1.99 -12.69 -7.32
CA SER A 406 -1.27 -13.53 -8.24
C SER A 406 -0.80 -12.76 -9.45
N VAL A 407 -0.96 -11.44 -9.57
CA VAL A 407 -0.56 -10.72 -10.79
C VAL A 407 -0.11 -9.32 -10.39
N PRO A 408 1.10 -8.84 -10.79
CA PRO A 408 1.56 -7.50 -10.49
C PRO A 408 0.76 -6.48 -11.30
N TRP A 409 0.97 -5.20 -11.00
CA TRP A 409 0.21 -4.04 -11.49
C TRP A 409 -0.10 -4.02 -12.99
N ILE A 410 0.83 -4.47 -13.86
CA ILE A 410 0.69 -4.45 -15.33
C ILE A 410 -0.01 -5.72 -15.87
N GLY A 411 -0.32 -6.71 -15.03
CA GLY A 411 -1.15 -7.84 -15.45
C GLY A 411 -0.40 -9.02 -16.08
N VAL A 412 0.93 -8.90 -16.27
CA VAL A 412 1.64 -9.80 -17.18
C VAL A 412 2.06 -11.11 -16.53
N LEU A 413 2.72 -11.06 -15.37
CA LEU A 413 3.23 -12.27 -14.73
C LEU A 413 2.26 -12.78 -13.68
N LYS A 414 2.08 -14.08 -13.58
CA LYS A 414 1.29 -14.70 -12.51
C LYS A 414 2.19 -15.13 -11.37
N MET A 415 2.06 -14.54 -10.20
CA MET A 415 2.74 -14.97 -8.97
C MET A 415 2.00 -16.11 -8.28
N ARG A 416 2.73 -17.16 -7.96
CA ARG A 416 2.35 -18.25 -7.06
C ARG A 416 3.51 -18.51 -6.10
N SER A 417 3.23 -19.20 -5.01
CA SER A 417 4.26 -19.57 -4.04
C SER A 417 5.31 -20.54 -4.60
N ASP A 418 5.07 -21.13 -5.77
CA ASP A 418 5.87 -22.19 -6.35
C ASP A 418 6.47 -21.86 -7.72
N ASN A 419 6.36 -20.62 -8.22
CA ASN A 419 6.65 -20.31 -9.64
C ASN A 419 7.63 -19.14 -9.87
N ASN A 420 8.24 -18.57 -8.82
CA ASN A 420 9.28 -17.53 -8.91
C ASN A 420 8.96 -16.33 -9.82
N SER A 421 7.71 -16.11 -10.24
CA SER A 421 7.38 -15.02 -11.18
C SER A 421 7.63 -13.62 -10.62
N LEU A 422 7.88 -13.48 -9.31
CA LEU A 422 8.32 -12.22 -8.70
C LEU A 422 9.81 -11.97 -8.92
N ALA A 423 10.63 -12.99 -9.17
CA ALA A 423 12.02 -12.82 -9.58
C ALA A 423 12.12 -12.01 -10.88
N SER A 424 11.11 -12.16 -11.74
CA SER A 424 10.93 -11.38 -12.98
C SER A 424 9.89 -10.24 -12.84
N GLY A 425 9.34 -10.03 -11.64
CA GLY A 425 8.27 -9.07 -11.37
C GLY A 425 8.64 -7.57 -11.32
N PRO A 426 9.83 -7.15 -10.81
CA PRO A 426 10.26 -5.75 -10.87
C PRO A 426 10.61 -5.30 -12.29
N GLU A 427 10.51 -6.21 -13.26
CA GLU A 427 10.68 -5.92 -14.66
C GLU A 427 9.37 -5.37 -15.19
N CYS A 428 9.34 -4.06 -15.32
CA CYS A 428 8.61 -3.40 -16.41
C CYS A 428 9.12 -3.87 -17.81
N GLY A 429 9.67 -5.08 -17.95
CA GLY A 429 10.38 -5.62 -19.10
C GLY A 429 9.91 -7.04 -19.35
N ILE A 430 8.78 -7.18 -20.02
CA ILE A 430 8.57 -8.37 -20.83
C ILE A 430 9.75 -8.40 -21.82
N ASP A 431 10.64 -9.37 -21.63
CA ASP A 431 11.83 -9.66 -22.44
C ASP A 431 12.84 -8.53 -22.69
N LEU A 432 12.69 -7.38 -22.04
CA LEU A 432 13.40 -6.18 -22.52
C LEU A 432 14.15 -5.38 -21.48
N VAL A 433 13.66 -5.24 -20.26
CA VAL A 433 14.08 -4.14 -19.34
C VAL A 433 14.41 -2.84 -20.08
N LEU A 434 13.75 -2.55 -21.22
CA LEU A 434 14.10 -1.47 -22.15
C LEU A 434 15.27 -1.86 -23.10
N GLY A 435 15.05 -2.80 -24.02
CA GLY A 435 15.95 -3.08 -25.16
C GLY A 435 17.10 -4.07 -24.95
N ALA A 436 17.20 -4.71 -23.77
CA ALA A 436 18.10 -5.83 -23.51
C ALA A 436 17.29 -7.14 -23.44
N ASN A 437 17.56 -8.09 -24.34
CA ASN A 437 16.77 -9.33 -24.45
C ASN A 437 16.84 -10.19 -23.19
N GLY A 438 15.73 -10.47 -22.53
CA GLY A 438 15.65 -11.34 -21.36
C GLY A 438 14.65 -12.48 -21.59
N ALA A 439 15.11 -13.71 -21.75
CA ALA A 439 14.36 -14.82 -22.34
C ALA A 439 13.11 -15.38 -21.58
N TRP A 440 12.37 -14.60 -20.79
CA TRP A 440 11.27 -15.05 -19.91
C TRP A 440 10.17 -15.84 -20.59
N GLY A 441 9.77 -16.96 -19.99
CA GLY A 441 8.71 -17.79 -20.55
C GLY A 441 9.07 -18.47 -21.87
N THR A 442 10.32 -18.34 -22.33
CA THR A 442 10.88 -19.12 -23.45
C THR A 442 11.69 -20.31 -22.91
N ASP A 443 11.99 -21.27 -23.78
CA ASP A 443 12.82 -22.45 -23.45
C ASP A 443 14.24 -22.09 -22.97
N LYS A 444 14.68 -20.84 -23.17
CA LYS A 444 16.02 -20.36 -22.76
C LYS A 444 16.02 -19.50 -21.50
N ALA A 445 14.85 -19.14 -20.94
CA ALA A 445 14.75 -18.36 -19.71
C ALA A 445 15.63 -18.92 -18.57
N SER A 446 16.37 -18.06 -17.87
CA SER A 446 17.12 -18.47 -16.68
C SER A 446 16.23 -19.00 -15.55
N VAL A 447 14.98 -18.53 -15.48
CA VAL A 447 13.94 -19.08 -14.61
C VAL A 447 12.82 -19.64 -15.48
N GLN A 448 12.73 -20.97 -15.55
CA GLN A 448 11.77 -21.68 -16.41
C GLN A 448 10.35 -21.74 -15.85
N ASN A 449 10.18 -21.59 -14.53
CA ASN A 449 8.91 -21.84 -13.86
C ASN A 449 8.00 -20.60 -13.81
N ILE A 450 8.09 -19.70 -14.79
CA ILE A 450 7.28 -18.48 -14.81
C ILE A 450 5.88 -18.78 -15.35
N GLU A 451 4.86 -18.20 -14.74
CA GLU A 451 3.50 -18.22 -15.29
C GLU A 451 3.13 -16.80 -15.76
N ILE A 452 2.40 -16.69 -16.86
CA ILE A 452 1.84 -15.44 -17.37
C ILE A 452 0.41 -15.29 -16.83
N GLY A 453 0.08 -14.14 -16.23
CA GLY A 453 -1.16 -13.85 -15.51
C GLY A 453 -2.35 -13.56 -16.40
N ASN A 454 -2.19 -12.63 -17.34
CA ASN A 454 -3.08 -12.43 -18.47
C ASN A 454 -2.43 -13.10 -19.68
N PRO A 455 -3.05 -14.07 -20.38
CA PRO A 455 -2.43 -14.65 -21.56
C PRO A 455 -2.10 -13.53 -22.54
N LEU A 456 -0.81 -13.24 -22.65
CA LEU A 456 -0.29 -12.32 -23.63
C LEU A 456 -0.78 -12.82 -25.00
N PRO A 457 -1.38 -11.97 -25.86
CA PRO A 457 -1.88 -12.46 -27.14
C PRO A 457 -0.77 -13.19 -27.92
N GLN A 458 -1.15 -14.24 -28.64
CA GLN A 458 -0.17 -15.16 -29.26
C GLN A 458 0.86 -14.43 -30.12
N GLU A 459 0.45 -13.38 -30.82
CA GLU A 459 1.34 -12.55 -31.65
C GLU A 459 2.54 -11.97 -30.88
N PHE A 460 2.34 -11.57 -29.63
CA PHE A 460 3.41 -11.03 -28.80
C PHE A 460 4.29 -12.17 -28.28
N GLN A 461 3.71 -13.32 -27.93
CA GLN A 461 4.52 -14.51 -27.58
C GLN A 461 5.44 -14.91 -28.73
N ASP A 462 4.92 -14.89 -29.97
CA ASP A 462 5.70 -15.19 -31.17
C ASP A 462 6.82 -14.16 -31.39
N ARG A 463 6.54 -12.87 -31.17
CA ARG A 463 7.55 -11.79 -31.23
C ARG A 463 8.66 -11.96 -30.20
N LEU A 464 8.33 -12.37 -28.97
CA LEU A 464 9.32 -12.66 -27.92
C LEU A 464 10.24 -13.81 -28.33
N ILE A 465 9.68 -14.89 -28.87
CA ILE A 465 10.47 -16.03 -29.38
C ILE A 465 11.43 -15.57 -30.49
N VAL A 466 10.97 -14.71 -31.40
CA VAL A 466 11.82 -14.18 -32.48
C VAL A 466 12.92 -13.27 -31.94
N ALA A 467 12.61 -12.41 -30.97
CA ALA A 467 13.60 -11.52 -30.35
C ALA A 467 14.72 -12.33 -29.68
N GLU A 468 14.36 -13.35 -28.91
CA GLU A 468 15.31 -14.27 -28.25
C GLU A 468 16.17 -15.08 -29.25
N ILE A 469 15.64 -15.39 -30.43
CA ILE A 469 16.44 -16.00 -31.51
C ILE A 469 17.42 -14.99 -32.12
N THR A 470 16.98 -13.74 -32.28
CA THR A 470 17.71 -12.70 -33.00
C THR A 470 18.93 -12.22 -32.21
N GLU A 471 18.82 -12.13 -30.89
CA GLU A 471 19.94 -11.77 -30.02
C GLU A 471 20.04 -12.73 -28.84
N PRO A 472 20.63 -13.92 -29.07
CA PRO A 472 20.74 -14.94 -28.04
C PRO A 472 21.79 -14.59 -26.98
N GLY A 473 21.55 -14.96 -25.72
CA GLY A 473 22.58 -14.96 -24.68
C GLY A 473 22.69 -13.68 -23.84
N ASN A 474 21.66 -12.83 -23.83
CA ASN A 474 21.49 -11.75 -22.86
C ASN A 474 20.85 -12.26 -21.53
N ASP A 475 21.08 -13.53 -21.21
CA ASP A 475 20.46 -14.23 -20.08
C ASP A 475 20.96 -13.67 -18.75
N ILE A 476 20.03 -13.12 -17.98
CA ILE A 476 20.28 -12.70 -16.60
C ILE A 476 20.52 -13.96 -15.75
N LEU A 477 21.50 -13.95 -14.83
CA LEU A 477 21.77 -15.12 -13.99
C LEU A 477 20.57 -15.46 -13.09
N GLU A 478 20.20 -16.75 -13.01
CA GLU A 478 19.12 -17.23 -12.13
C GLU A 478 19.30 -16.74 -10.68
N GLY A 479 20.54 -16.78 -10.16
CA GLY A 479 20.84 -16.35 -8.80
C GLY A 479 20.52 -14.87 -8.55
N ASP A 480 20.78 -14.00 -9.53
CA ASP A 480 20.56 -12.57 -9.38
C ASP A 480 19.07 -12.23 -9.32
N LEU A 481 18.25 -12.96 -10.10
CA LEU A 481 16.80 -12.82 -10.12
C LEU A 481 16.16 -13.29 -8.82
N LEU A 482 16.65 -14.40 -8.26
CA LEU A 482 16.20 -14.90 -6.97
C LEU A 482 16.62 -13.97 -5.82
N ASP A 483 17.78 -13.32 -5.93
CA ASP A 483 18.22 -12.30 -4.98
C ASP A 483 17.32 -11.05 -5.05
N ILE A 484 16.97 -10.59 -6.26
CA ILE A 484 15.98 -9.52 -6.49
C ILE A 484 14.60 -9.91 -5.90
N GLU A 485 14.14 -11.13 -6.13
CA GLU A 485 12.88 -11.63 -5.55
C GLU A 485 12.92 -11.57 -4.02
N ALA A 486 14.01 -12.03 -3.41
CA ALA A 486 14.20 -11.99 -1.97
C ALA A 486 14.20 -10.54 -1.45
N PHE A 487 14.85 -9.62 -2.15
CA PHE A 487 14.83 -8.20 -1.83
C PHE A 487 13.42 -7.64 -1.88
N LEU A 488 12.65 -7.84 -2.95
CA LEU A 488 11.27 -7.36 -3.06
C LEU A 488 10.35 -7.91 -1.96
N LYS A 489 10.48 -9.20 -1.62
CA LYS A 489 9.74 -9.82 -0.51
C LYS A 489 10.13 -9.26 0.87
N SER A 490 11.26 -8.57 0.97
CA SER A 490 11.73 -7.93 2.20
C SER A 490 11.18 -6.53 2.42
N ILE A 491 10.65 -5.87 1.37
CA ILE A 491 10.14 -4.51 1.44
C ILE A 491 8.73 -4.50 2.03
N VAL A 492 8.50 -3.59 2.97
CA VAL A 492 7.21 -3.43 3.66
C VAL A 492 6.62 -2.06 3.38
N SER A 493 5.30 -1.97 3.40
CA SER A 493 4.63 -0.68 3.26
C SER A 493 5.01 0.22 4.43
N PRO A 494 4.99 1.55 4.26
CA PRO A 494 5.14 2.48 5.38
C PRO A 494 4.11 2.24 6.49
N ALA A 495 4.36 2.83 7.65
CA ALA A 495 3.37 2.87 8.72
C ALA A 495 2.20 3.78 8.31
N PRO A 496 0.97 3.54 8.82
CA PRO A 496 -0.14 4.45 8.61
C PRO A 496 0.22 5.89 9.01
N HIS A 497 -0.31 6.85 8.27
CA HIS A 497 -0.18 8.28 8.61
C HIS A 497 -1.09 8.67 9.77
N ASP A 498 -1.05 9.95 10.16
CA ASP A 498 -2.03 10.52 11.07
C ASP A 498 -3.44 10.51 10.45
N PHE A 499 -4.44 10.11 11.25
CA PHE A 499 -5.85 10.06 10.88
C PHE A 499 -6.76 10.41 12.06
N ASP A 500 -8.00 10.83 11.76
CA ASP A 500 -9.06 10.96 12.77
C ASP A 500 -9.62 9.57 13.10
N GLU A 501 -9.31 9.03 14.28
CA GLU A 501 -9.71 7.68 14.68
C GLU A 501 -11.23 7.45 14.63
N ALA A 502 -12.03 8.43 15.04
CA ALA A 502 -13.49 8.28 15.07
C ALA A 502 -14.06 8.20 13.66
N LYS A 503 -13.58 9.06 12.76
CA LYS A 503 -13.96 9.03 11.33
C LYS A 503 -13.43 7.80 10.63
N ALA A 504 -12.19 7.39 10.89
CA ALA A 504 -11.61 6.19 10.31
C ALA A 504 -12.36 4.92 10.73
N GLU A 505 -12.83 4.84 11.98
CA GLU A 505 -13.67 3.72 12.41
C GLU A 505 -15.06 3.74 11.74
N ALA A 506 -15.64 4.93 11.56
CA ALA A 506 -16.89 5.07 10.80
C ALA A 506 -16.70 4.66 9.32
N GLY A 507 -15.61 5.10 8.69
CA GLY A 507 -15.20 4.73 7.34
C GLY A 507 -14.96 3.23 7.19
N TRP A 508 -14.32 2.61 8.18
CA TRP A 508 -14.16 1.16 8.23
C TRP A 508 -15.52 0.43 8.23
N LYS A 509 -16.51 0.92 8.99
CA LYS A 509 -17.87 0.34 8.98
C LYS A 509 -18.57 0.52 7.63
N LEU A 510 -18.35 1.65 6.96
CA LEU A 510 -18.85 1.88 5.60
C LEU A 510 -18.20 0.92 4.61
N PHE A 511 -16.87 0.78 4.66
CA PHE A 511 -16.06 -0.05 3.76
C PHE A 511 -16.50 -1.52 3.77
N TYR A 512 -16.69 -2.10 4.96
CA TYR A 512 -17.18 -3.48 5.15
C TYR A 512 -18.71 -3.60 5.18
N GLY A 513 -19.42 -2.50 4.91
CA GLY A 513 -20.87 -2.38 5.03
C GLY A 513 -21.48 -1.67 3.84
N LYS A 514 -22.07 -0.49 4.09
CA LYS A 514 -22.88 0.25 3.11
C LYS A 514 -22.14 0.53 1.80
N ALA A 515 -20.87 0.95 1.85
CA ALA A 515 -20.10 1.32 0.68
C ALA A 515 -19.66 0.11 -0.17
N ASN A 516 -19.69 -1.10 0.41
CA ASN A 516 -19.43 -2.36 -0.30
C ASN A 516 -18.06 -2.43 -1.01
N CYS A 517 -17.05 -1.71 -0.51
CA CYS A 517 -15.70 -1.69 -1.08
C CYS A 517 -15.04 -3.09 -1.11
N ILE A 518 -15.44 -3.96 -0.17
CA ILE A 518 -15.02 -5.35 -0.12
C ILE A 518 -15.49 -6.21 -1.30
N ALA A 519 -16.37 -5.70 -2.16
CA ALA A 519 -16.74 -6.38 -3.41
C ALA A 519 -15.53 -6.59 -4.32
N CYS A 520 -14.56 -5.66 -4.28
CA CYS A 520 -13.29 -5.77 -5.00
C CYS A 520 -12.11 -5.96 -4.04
N HIS A 521 -12.07 -5.26 -2.90
CA HIS A 521 -11.00 -5.33 -1.91
C HIS A 521 -11.27 -6.41 -0.84
N SER A 522 -11.39 -7.66 -1.29
CA SER A 522 -11.96 -8.78 -0.53
C SER A 522 -10.97 -9.58 0.33
N THR A 523 -9.68 -9.23 0.31
CA THR A 523 -8.59 -9.91 1.06
C THR A 523 -8.04 -9.07 2.22
N PRO A 524 -7.36 -9.66 3.22
CA PRO A 524 -6.84 -8.91 4.38
C PRO A 524 -5.85 -7.77 4.09
N GLU A 525 -5.13 -7.77 2.95
CA GLU A 525 -4.30 -6.64 2.49
C GLU A 525 -5.11 -5.58 1.71
N GLY A 526 -6.44 -5.76 1.62
CA GLY A 526 -7.31 -4.89 0.85
C GLY A 526 -7.10 -5.05 -0.66
N THR A 527 -6.75 -6.22 -1.15
CA THR A 527 -6.73 -6.54 -2.60
C THR A 527 -7.87 -7.52 -2.95
N GLY A 528 -8.02 -7.91 -4.22
CA GLY A 528 -8.90 -9.02 -4.62
C GLY A 528 -8.60 -9.58 -6.00
N GLU A 529 -9.42 -10.56 -6.40
CA GLU A 529 -9.38 -11.15 -7.74
C GLU A 529 -10.19 -10.31 -8.74
N GLY A 530 -9.88 -10.48 -10.03
CA GLY A 530 -10.56 -9.82 -11.13
C GLY A 530 -9.77 -8.68 -11.75
N TYR A 531 -10.22 -8.29 -12.95
CA TYR A 531 -9.73 -7.16 -13.72
C TYR A 531 -10.92 -6.25 -14.03
N PHE A 532 -10.71 -4.94 -13.90
CA PHE A 532 -11.77 -3.95 -14.04
C PHE A 532 -11.40 -2.90 -15.08
N THR A 533 -12.31 -2.63 -16.01
CA THR A 533 -12.12 -1.69 -17.12
C THR A 533 -12.83 -0.35 -16.90
N ASN A 534 -13.76 -0.28 -15.94
CA ASN A 534 -14.64 0.86 -15.70
C ASN A 534 -14.31 1.64 -14.41
N ILE A 535 -13.11 1.45 -13.84
CA ILE A 535 -12.71 2.11 -12.58
C ILE A 535 -12.24 3.56 -12.76
N VAL A 536 -11.91 3.95 -13.99
CA VAL A 536 -11.52 5.31 -14.41
C VAL A 536 -12.42 5.77 -15.55
N GLU A 537 -12.39 7.06 -15.90
CA GLU A 537 -13.25 7.58 -16.99
C GLU A 537 -12.87 7.03 -18.36
N SER A 538 -11.57 6.93 -18.65
CA SER A 538 -11.05 6.38 -19.89
C SER A 538 -10.66 4.91 -19.69
N PRO A 539 -11.39 3.94 -20.26
CA PRO A 539 -11.06 2.53 -20.09
C PRO A 539 -9.62 2.23 -20.56
N PRO A 540 -8.93 1.28 -19.92
CA PRO A 540 -7.63 0.84 -20.38
C PRO A 540 -7.72 0.23 -21.79
N GLN A 541 -6.67 0.41 -22.58
CA GLN A 541 -6.60 0.01 -24.00
C GLN A 541 -5.37 -0.87 -24.26
N GLY A 542 -5.20 -1.38 -25.48
CA GLY A 542 -4.05 -2.21 -25.87
C GLY A 542 -3.93 -3.46 -25.00
N LEU A 543 -2.72 -3.76 -24.54
CA LEU A 543 -2.45 -4.88 -23.65
C LEU A 543 -3.11 -4.75 -22.25
N LEU A 544 -3.62 -3.57 -21.89
CA LEU A 544 -4.41 -3.38 -20.65
C LEU A 544 -5.92 -3.53 -20.86
N ALA A 545 -6.41 -3.74 -22.08
CA ALA A 545 -7.85 -3.74 -22.37
C ALA A 545 -8.65 -4.82 -21.62
N ILE A 546 -7.97 -5.85 -21.11
CA ILE A 546 -8.57 -6.86 -20.23
C ILE A 546 -8.98 -6.31 -18.85
N GLY A 547 -8.50 -5.13 -18.48
CA GLY A 547 -8.77 -4.44 -17.22
C GLY A 547 -7.58 -4.37 -16.28
N ILE A 548 -7.73 -3.57 -15.24
CA ILE A 548 -6.73 -3.34 -14.19
C ILE A 548 -7.06 -4.19 -12.98
N LYS A 549 -6.06 -4.85 -12.42
CA LYS A 549 -6.23 -5.65 -11.20
C LYS A 549 -6.43 -4.75 -9.99
N THR A 550 -7.28 -5.17 -9.05
CA THR A 550 -7.45 -4.50 -7.76
C THR A 550 -6.10 -4.43 -7.01
N PRO A 551 -5.56 -3.25 -6.70
CA PRO A 551 -4.33 -3.16 -5.93
C PRO A 551 -4.58 -3.34 -4.42
N GLY A 552 -3.52 -3.68 -3.69
CA GLY A 552 -3.54 -3.63 -2.23
C GLY A 552 -3.69 -2.19 -1.72
N LEU A 553 -4.32 -2.02 -0.55
CA LEU A 553 -4.64 -0.70 0.01
C LEU A 553 -3.65 -0.23 1.09
N ARG A 554 -2.64 -1.03 1.44
CA ARG A 554 -1.64 -0.64 2.44
C ARG A 554 -0.66 0.38 1.91
N GLY A 555 -0.37 1.41 2.71
CA GLY A 555 0.56 2.47 2.32
C GLY A 555 0.02 3.39 1.21
N LEU A 556 -1.29 3.36 0.96
CA LEU A 556 -1.94 4.05 -0.16
C LEU A 556 -1.60 5.54 -0.24
N LEU A 557 -1.45 6.22 0.89
CA LEU A 557 -1.11 7.65 0.92
C LEU A 557 0.23 8.01 0.28
N HIS A 558 1.11 7.04 0.03
CA HIS A 558 2.40 7.25 -0.61
C HIS A 558 2.36 7.07 -2.12
N THR A 559 1.18 6.86 -2.71
CA THR A 559 1.04 6.51 -4.13
C THR A 559 0.14 7.47 -4.90
N ALA A 560 -0.10 8.67 -4.37
CA ALA A 560 -0.79 9.71 -5.14
C ALA A 560 0.09 10.18 -6.32
N PRO A 561 -0.49 10.56 -7.48
CA PRO A 561 -1.90 10.44 -7.82
C PRO A 561 -2.36 8.99 -8.01
N TYR A 562 -3.64 8.75 -7.74
CA TYR A 562 -4.24 7.42 -7.68
C TYR A 562 -4.75 6.93 -9.04
N PHE A 563 -5.09 5.63 -9.07
CA PHE A 563 -5.39 4.83 -10.24
C PHE A 563 -4.18 4.59 -11.15
N HIS A 564 -4.34 3.65 -12.07
CA HIS A 564 -3.30 3.28 -13.04
C HIS A 564 -2.99 4.38 -14.05
N ASP A 565 -3.87 5.35 -14.25
CA ASP A 565 -3.69 6.45 -15.20
C ASP A 565 -3.39 7.78 -14.50
N GLY A 566 -3.34 7.80 -13.16
CA GLY A 566 -3.11 9.01 -12.37
C GLY A 566 -4.28 10.00 -12.39
N SER A 567 -5.49 9.58 -12.82
CA SER A 567 -6.63 10.48 -13.00
C SER A 567 -7.20 11.08 -11.71
N ALA A 568 -6.86 10.53 -10.54
CA ALA A 568 -7.34 11.04 -9.24
C ALA A 568 -6.19 11.60 -8.40
N ALA A 569 -6.19 12.92 -8.15
CA ALA A 569 -5.13 13.56 -7.36
C ALA A 569 -5.23 13.24 -5.86
N THR A 570 -6.46 13.06 -5.35
CA THR A 570 -6.73 12.83 -3.93
C THR A 570 -7.56 11.57 -3.69
N LEU A 571 -7.53 11.06 -2.46
CA LEU A 571 -8.42 9.96 -2.06
C LEU A 571 -9.91 10.34 -2.13
N LEU A 572 -10.23 11.63 -2.01
CA LEU A 572 -11.60 12.10 -2.17
C LEU A 572 -12.03 11.99 -3.65
N ASP A 573 -11.15 12.33 -4.60
CA ASP A 573 -11.42 12.14 -6.03
C ASP A 573 -11.65 10.66 -6.37
N VAL A 574 -10.88 9.76 -5.75
CA VAL A 574 -11.08 8.31 -5.83
C VAL A 574 -12.49 7.95 -5.35
N MET A 575 -12.92 8.43 -4.17
CA MET A 575 -14.25 8.15 -3.63
C MET A 575 -15.37 8.71 -4.52
N VAL A 576 -15.21 9.92 -5.04
CA VAL A 576 -16.16 10.52 -6.00
C VAL A 576 -16.30 9.63 -7.24
N ARG A 577 -15.18 9.18 -7.82
CA ARG A 577 -15.18 8.26 -8.97
C ARG A 577 -15.89 6.95 -8.66
N TYR A 578 -15.62 6.34 -7.50
CA TYR A 578 -16.27 5.09 -7.08
C TYR A 578 -17.77 5.22 -6.87
N THR A 579 -18.26 6.38 -6.42
CA THR A 579 -19.71 6.61 -6.26
C THR A 579 -20.43 7.01 -7.55
N SER A 580 -19.76 6.98 -8.70
CA SER A 580 -20.43 7.25 -9.97
C SER A 580 -21.38 6.10 -10.35
N PRO A 581 -22.45 6.38 -11.12
CA PRO A 581 -23.38 5.35 -11.59
C PRO A 581 -22.75 4.24 -12.45
N GLU A 582 -21.55 4.48 -12.98
CA GLU A 582 -20.82 3.53 -13.82
C GLU A 582 -20.17 2.39 -13.02
N ILE A 583 -20.06 2.54 -11.69
CA ILE A 583 -19.52 1.53 -10.78
C ILE A 583 -20.63 1.07 -9.83
N PRO A 584 -21.59 0.25 -10.30
CA PRO A 584 -22.79 -0.10 -9.55
C PRO A 584 -22.53 -0.92 -8.28
N GLN A 585 -21.31 -1.42 -8.09
CA GLN A 585 -20.89 -2.12 -6.88
C GLN A 585 -20.85 -1.22 -5.65
N VAL A 586 -20.64 0.09 -5.84
CA VAL A 586 -20.60 1.09 -4.77
C VAL A 586 -21.85 1.96 -4.89
N PRO A 587 -22.62 2.19 -3.80
CA PRO A 587 -23.80 3.03 -3.88
C PRO A 587 -23.47 4.47 -4.25
N SER A 588 -24.23 5.04 -5.19
CA SER A 588 -24.08 6.43 -5.62
C SER A 588 -24.66 7.47 -4.65
N ASN A 589 -25.24 7.03 -3.52
CA ASN A 589 -25.92 7.88 -2.54
C ASN A 589 -25.18 7.96 -1.20
N LEU A 590 -23.87 7.78 -1.20
CA LEU A 590 -23.04 8.12 -0.04
C LEU A 590 -23.01 9.64 0.13
N SER A 591 -23.21 10.11 1.36
CA SER A 591 -23.08 11.53 1.69
C SER A 591 -21.62 11.96 1.69
N GLU A 592 -21.36 13.26 1.55
CA GLU A 592 -20.00 13.82 1.61
C GLU A 592 -19.25 13.42 2.91
N ASN A 593 -19.95 13.42 4.05
CA ASN A 593 -19.37 12.96 5.32
C ASN A 593 -18.96 11.49 5.26
N GLU A 594 -19.77 10.61 4.65
CA GLU A 594 -19.42 9.20 4.48
C GLU A 594 -18.20 9.02 3.57
N LEU A 595 -18.04 9.86 2.54
CA LEU A 595 -16.83 9.85 1.69
C LEU A 595 -15.60 10.25 2.50
N LEU A 596 -15.69 11.30 3.33
CA LEU A 596 -14.58 11.75 4.18
C LEU A 596 -14.22 10.72 5.25
N GLU A 597 -15.21 10.01 5.81
CA GLU A 597 -14.98 8.90 6.73
C GLU A 597 -14.21 7.76 6.04
N LEU A 598 -14.59 7.39 4.82
CA LEU A 598 -13.84 6.41 4.01
C LEU A 598 -12.41 6.87 3.73
N VAL A 599 -12.20 8.16 3.45
CA VAL A 599 -10.86 8.74 3.30
C VAL A 599 -10.03 8.55 4.57
N GLU A 600 -10.56 8.90 5.75
CA GLU A 600 -9.86 8.71 7.02
C GLU A 600 -9.55 7.23 7.29
N TYR A 601 -10.44 6.31 6.90
CA TYR A 601 -10.13 4.88 6.98
C TYR A 601 -8.94 4.49 6.08
N MET A 602 -8.91 4.95 4.84
CA MET A 602 -7.79 4.68 3.93
C MET A 602 -6.46 5.25 4.42
N LYS A 603 -6.46 6.37 5.14
CA LYS A 603 -5.25 6.91 5.79
C LYS A 603 -4.67 5.97 6.86
N SER A 604 -5.52 5.14 7.45
CA SER A 604 -5.15 4.21 8.53
C SER A 604 -4.51 2.89 8.06
N LEU A 605 -4.34 2.66 6.75
CA LEU A 605 -4.02 1.35 6.15
C LEU A 605 -2.56 1.07 5.79
#